data_AF-A0A820HHS4-F1
#
_entry.id   AF-A0A820HHS4-F1
#
_cell.length_a   1.000
_cell.length_b   1.000
_cell.length_c   1.000
_cell.angle_alpha   90.00
_cell.angle_beta   90.00
_cell.angle_gamma   90.00
#
_symmetry.space_group_name_H-M   'P 1'
#
loop_
_entity.id
_entity.type
_entity.pdbx_description
1 polymer ?
#
loop_
_entity_poly.entity_id
_entity_poly.type
_entity_poly.pdbx_seq_one_letter_code
_entity_poly.pdbx_strand_id
1 'polypeptide(L)' 'TGKRISQKVLTSFLDQHAAQMPRIMLSYAIEHLSIKQRTHYRNIK' A
#
# COMPACT_ATOMS: atom_id res chain seq x y z
N THR A 1 12.79 -5.61 15.32
CA THR A 1 11.34 -5.89 15.24
C THR A 1 10.69 -4.80 14.42
N GLY A 2 9.92 -5.14 13.38
CA GLY A 2 9.25 -4.14 12.54
C GLY A 2 8.24 -3.33 13.35
N LYS A 3 8.28 -1.99 13.25
CA LYS A 3 7.33 -1.11 13.93
C LYS A 3 5.94 -1.34 13.32
N ARG A 4 4.98 -1.80 14.12
CA ARG A 4 3.58 -1.92 13.69
C ARG A 4 2.98 -0.52 13.62
N ILE A 5 3.00 0.06 12.43
CA ILE A 5 2.28 1.32 12.15
C ILE A 5 0.79 1.04 11.99
N SER A 6 -0.04 2.01 12.35
CA SER A 6 -1.49 1.88 12.15
C SER A 6 -1.78 1.79 10.65
N GLN A 7 -2.80 1.00 10.32
CA GLN A 7 -3.23 0.85 8.92
C GLN A 7 -3.54 2.22 8.29
N LYS A 8 -4.09 3.17 9.05
CA LYS A 8 -4.40 4.52 8.58
C LYS A 8 -3.15 5.27 8.12
N VAL A 9 -2.06 5.20 8.88
CA VAL A 9 -0.79 5.86 8.51
C VAL A 9 -0.23 5.25 7.23
N LEU A 10 -0.27 3.92 7.11
CA LEU A 10 0.16 3.22 5.90
C LEU A 10 -0.68 3.63 4.69
N THR A 11 -2.01 3.61 4.79
CA THR A 11 -2.89 3.95 3.66
C THR A 11 -2.71 5.39 3.24
N SER A 12 -2.60 6.34 4.18
CA SER A 12 -2.35 7.75 3.82
C SER A 12 -1.01 7.96 3.10
N PHE A 13 0.01 7.18 3.45
CA PHE A 13 1.29 7.20 2.72
C PHE A 13 1.15 6.61 1.32
N LEU A 14 0.46 5.46 1.20
CA LEU A 14 0.22 4.82 -0.10
C LEU A 14 -0.64 5.69 -1.02
N ASP A 15 -1.64 6.40 -0.50
CA ASP A 15 -2.50 7.29 -1.28
C ASP A 15 -1.71 8.41 -1.97
N GLN A 16 -0.58 8.83 -1.39
CA GLN A 16 0.28 9.88 -1.94
C GLN A 16 1.37 9.35 -2.89
N HIS A 17 1.87 8.14 -2.63
CA HIS A 17 3.08 7.65 -3.29
C HIS A 17 2.89 6.42 -4.18
N ALA A 18 1.75 5.72 -4.11
CA ALA A 18 1.55 4.45 -4.81
C ALA A 18 1.75 4.56 -6.34
N ALA A 19 1.38 5.69 -6.96
CA ALA A 19 1.56 5.91 -8.40
C ALA A 19 3.03 5.90 -8.84
N GLN A 20 3.97 6.27 -7.96
CA GLN A 20 5.40 6.37 -8.25
C GLN A 20 6.19 5.17 -7.70
N MET A 21 5.54 4.25 -6.99
CA MET A 21 6.21 3.13 -6.34
C MET A 21 6.57 2.02 -7.31
N PRO A 22 7.74 1.37 -7.14
CA PRO A 22 8.05 0.13 -7.83
C PRO A 22 7.00 -0.95 -7.51
N ARG A 23 6.57 -1.69 -8.53
CA ARG A 23 5.49 -2.69 -8.43
C ARG A 23 5.68 -3.75 -7.34
N ILE A 24 6.93 -4.16 -7.12
CA ILE A 24 7.29 -5.13 -6.09
C ILE A 24 7.12 -4.54 -4.69
N MET A 25 7.63 -3.32 -4.47
CA MET A 25 7.47 -2.60 -3.21
C MET A 25 5.99 -2.39 -2.87
N LEU A 26 5.20 -1.94 -3.86
CA LEU A 26 3.76 -1.76 -3.69
C LEU A 26 3.06 -3.08 -3.33
N SER A 27 3.47 -4.19 -3.95
CA SER A 27 2.86 -5.51 -3.68
C SER A 27 3.09 -6.00 -2.26
N TYR A 28 4.31 -5.83 -1.72
CA TYR A 28 4.60 -6.17 -0.32
C TYR A 28 3.89 -5.21 0.65
N ALA A 29 3.85 -3.91 0.35
CA ALA A 29 3.21 -2.93 1.22
C ALA A 29 1.70 -3.18 1.40
N ILE A 30 1.03 -3.71 0.37
CA ILE A 30 -0.42 -3.97 0.40
C ILE A 30 -0.79 -5.42 0.72
N GLU A 31 0.18 -6.30 1.00
CA GLU A 31 -0.08 -7.74 1.10
C GLU A 31 -1.05 -8.11 2.24
N HIS A 32 -1.01 -7.34 3.33
CA HIS A 32 -1.87 -7.49 4.50
C HIS A 32 -3.21 -6.75 4.38
N LEU A 33 -3.44 -6.01 3.30
CA LEU A 33 -4.70 -5.28 3.09
C LEU A 33 -5.80 -6.18 2.52
N SER A 34 -7.03 -5.73 2.63
CA SER A 34 -8.17 -6.41 2.02
C SER A 34 -8.03 -6.47 0.50
N ILE A 35 -8.67 -7.47 -0.13
CA ILE A 35 -8.66 -7.65 -1.59
C ILE A 35 -9.11 -6.36 -2.30
N LYS A 36 -10.15 -5.69 -1.78
CA LYS A 36 -10.66 -4.43 -2.34
C LYS A 36 -9.59 -3.33 -2.36
N GLN A 37 -8.86 -3.15 -1.26
CA GLN A 37 -7.78 -2.16 -1.16
C GLN A 37 -6.59 -2.53 -2.06
N ARG A 38 -6.24 -3.82 -2.14
CA ARG A 38 -5.16 -4.29 -3.02
C ARG A 38 -5.44 -3.97 -4.49
N THR A 39 -6.68 -4.22 -4.93
CA THR A 39 -7.11 -3.89 -6.30
C THR A 39 -7.09 -2.40 -6.55
N HIS A 40 -7.54 -1.58 -5.59
CA HIS A 40 -7.47 -0.12 -5.70
C HIS A 40 -6.04 0.35 -5.98
N TYR A 41 -5.08 0.01 -5.11
CA TYR A 41 -3.68 0.45 -5.26
C TYR A 41 -3.00 -0.11 -6.51
N ARG A 42 -3.34 -1.32 -6.96
CA ARG A 42 -2.81 -1.91 -8.21
C ARG A 42 -3.31 -1.22 -9.48
N ASN A 43 -4.43 -0.50 -9.40
CA ASN A 43 -5.04 0.19 -10.54
C ASN A 43 -4.69 1.69 -10.57
N ILE A 44 -3.96 2.20 -9.58
CA ILE A 44 -3.42 3.56 -9.63
C ILE A 44 -2.36 3.59 -10.73
N LYS A 45 -2.50 4.56 -11.65
CA LYS A 45 -1.56 4.82 -12.75
C LYS A 45 -0.62 5.96 -12.41
#